data_AF-U2R436-F1
#
_entry.id   AF-U2R436-F1
#
_cell.length_a   1.000
_cell.length_b   1.000
_cell.length_c   1.000
_cell.angle_alpha   90.00
_cell.angle_beta   90.00
_cell.angle_gamma   90.00
#
_symmetry.space_group_name_H-M   'P 1'
#
loop_
_entity.id
_entity.type
_entity.pdbx_description
1 polymer ?
#
loop_
_entity_poly.entity_id
_entity_poly.type
_entity_poly.pdbx_seq_one_letter_code
_entity_poly.pdbx_strand_id
1 'polypeptide(L)'
;AGRVRTLLRATRLDVVLALILAGAVNIAMLLVAAASLRGVDGTDSIEGAHAAISSALGPVVGVVFAIGLLASGLASTSVGSYAGATIMGGLLKVRVPLLARRVVTLIPAVVILAAGVDPTWALVLSQVFLSLGIPFAMIPLLRLTGSKEVMGERADAVWVRVAGGVVAGLVVVLNLALVVLTVTGA
;
A
#
# COMPACT_ATOMS: atom_id res chain seq x y z
N ALA A 1 -16.48 -23.81 18.55
CA ALA A 1 -16.88 -23.29 17.23
C ALA A 1 -17.38 -21.83 17.24
N GLY A 2 -18.20 -21.40 18.22
CA GLY A 2 -18.79 -20.06 18.25
C GLY A 2 -17.79 -18.89 18.31
N ARG A 3 -16.75 -18.97 19.15
CA ARG A 3 -15.75 -17.88 19.34
C ARG A 3 -15.04 -17.50 18.03
N VAL A 4 -14.61 -18.49 17.24
CA VAL A 4 -13.94 -18.25 15.95
C VAL A 4 -14.87 -17.57 14.94
N ARG A 5 -16.16 -17.95 14.90
CA ARG A 5 -17.15 -17.31 14.04
C ARG A 5 -17.37 -15.85 14.41
N THR A 6 -17.42 -15.54 15.71
CA THR A 6 -17.54 -14.17 16.20
C THR A 6 -16.30 -13.35 15.85
N LEU A 7 -15.11 -13.89 16.04
CA LEU A 7 -13.85 -13.22 15.67
C LEU A 7 -13.79 -12.94 14.17
N LEU A 8 -14.10 -13.92 13.30
CA LEU A 8 -14.10 -13.70 11.85
C LEU A 8 -15.10 -12.63 11.41
N ARG A 9 -16.28 -12.56 12.03
CA ARG A 9 -17.27 -11.52 11.72
C ARG A 9 -16.82 -10.14 12.20
N ALA A 10 -16.28 -10.05 13.40
CA ALA A 10 -15.75 -8.81 13.95
C ALA A 10 -14.58 -8.29 13.11
N THR A 11 -13.60 -9.14 12.80
CA THR A 11 -12.46 -8.80 11.95
C THR A 11 -12.89 -8.43 10.54
N ARG A 12 -13.89 -9.12 9.96
CA ARG A 12 -14.43 -8.73 8.64
C ARG A 12 -15.03 -7.33 8.68
N LEU A 13 -15.84 -7.02 9.69
CA LEU A 13 -16.43 -5.69 9.83
C LEU A 13 -15.35 -4.61 9.99
N ASP A 14 -14.38 -4.86 10.86
CA ASP A 14 -13.26 -3.96 11.12
C ASP A 14 -12.46 -3.66 9.84
N VAL A 15 -12.06 -4.71 9.10
CA VAL A 15 -11.34 -4.57 7.83
C VAL A 15 -12.17 -3.85 6.77
N VAL A 16 -13.47 -4.16 6.65
CA VAL A 16 -14.34 -3.50 5.66
C VAL A 16 -14.49 -2.01 5.98
N LEU A 17 -14.73 -1.65 7.24
CA LEU A 17 -14.85 -0.24 7.64
C LEU A 17 -13.52 0.51 7.44
N ALA A 18 -12.39 -0.11 7.78
CA ALA A 18 -11.07 0.47 7.58
C ALA A 18 -10.77 0.70 6.08
N LEU A 19 -11.08 -0.27 5.22
CA LEU A 19 -10.88 -0.14 3.77
C LEU A 19 -11.80 0.89 3.13
N ILE A 20 -13.05 1.00 3.59
CA ILE A 20 -13.98 2.05 3.13
C ILE A 20 -13.44 3.44 3.49
N LEU A 21 -12.99 3.62 4.73
CA LEU A 21 -12.41 4.90 5.17
C LEU A 21 -11.15 5.24 4.38
N ALA A 22 -10.21 4.29 4.23
CA ALA A 22 -8.99 4.50 3.45
C ALA A 22 -9.30 4.81 1.98
N GLY A 23 -10.26 4.11 1.38
CA GLY A 23 -10.74 4.38 0.02
C GLY A 23 -11.33 5.78 -0.12
N ALA A 24 -12.18 6.19 0.82
CA ALA A 24 -12.77 7.53 0.82
C ALA A 24 -11.70 8.63 0.91
N VAL A 25 -10.67 8.45 1.75
CA VAL A 25 -9.54 9.39 1.86
C VAL A 25 -8.74 9.43 0.55
N ASN A 26 -8.43 8.29 -0.07
CA ASN A 26 -7.74 8.25 -1.36
C ASN A 26 -8.52 8.96 -2.46
N ILE A 27 -9.84 8.75 -2.53
CA ILE A 27 -10.72 9.43 -3.49
C ILE A 27 -10.77 10.93 -3.22
N ALA A 28 -10.85 11.35 -1.95
CA ALA A 28 -10.82 12.75 -1.57
C ALA A 28 -9.50 13.43 -1.98
N MET A 29 -8.35 12.77 -1.77
CA MET A 29 -7.05 13.27 -2.21
C MET A 29 -7.01 13.44 -3.73
N LEU A 30 -7.49 12.44 -4.49
CA LEU A 30 -7.55 12.53 -5.96
C LEU A 30 -8.47 13.65 -6.44
N LEU A 31 -9.62 13.86 -5.78
CA LEU A 31 -10.55 14.94 -6.11
C LEU A 31 -9.95 16.33 -5.83
N VAL A 32 -9.26 16.49 -4.69
CA VAL A 32 -8.54 17.73 -4.37
C VAL A 32 -7.44 18.00 -5.39
N ALA A 33 -6.64 16.99 -5.73
CA ALA A 33 -5.65 17.10 -6.78
C ALA A 33 -6.28 17.52 -8.12
N ALA A 34 -7.32 16.81 -8.56
CA ALA A 34 -8.01 17.10 -9.80
C ALA A 34 -8.70 18.48 -9.82
N ALA A 35 -9.17 18.99 -8.68
CA ALA A 35 -9.85 20.29 -8.61
C ALA A 35 -8.88 21.47 -8.49
N SER A 36 -7.78 21.30 -7.76
CA SER A 36 -6.86 22.40 -7.41
C SER A 36 -5.60 22.46 -8.27
N LEU A 37 -5.17 21.34 -8.89
CA LEU A 37 -3.90 21.26 -9.63
C LEU A 37 -4.10 21.24 -11.15
N ARG A 38 -5.36 21.25 -11.65
CA ARG A 38 -5.64 21.18 -13.09
C ARG A 38 -5.08 22.43 -13.81
N GLY A 39 -4.10 22.21 -14.68
CA GLY A 39 -3.46 23.28 -15.48
C GLY A 39 -2.38 24.07 -14.75
N VAL A 40 -1.89 23.59 -13.60
CA VAL A 40 -0.78 24.20 -12.86
C VAL A 40 0.47 23.34 -13.03
N ASP A 41 1.50 23.92 -13.66
CA ASP A 41 2.79 23.25 -13.88
C ASP A 41 3.51 22.96 -12.55
N GLY A 42 4.24 21.85 -12.47
CA GLY A 42 5.06 21.49 -11.31
C GLY A 42 4.29 20.89 -10.13
N THR A 43 3.09 20.37 -10.35
CA THR A 43 2.23 19.76 -9.32
C THR A 43 2.41 18.25 -9.17
N ASP A 44 3.30 17.66 -9.97
CA ASP A 44 3.61 16.22 -9.95
C ASP A 44 4.48 15.82 -8.74
N SER A 45 5.02 16.78 -7.99
CA SER A 45 5.79 16.55 -6.77
C SER A 45 4.95 16.78 -5.51
N ILE A 46 5.36 16.16 -4.40
CA ILE A 46 4.74 16.36 -3.09
C ILE A 46 4.80 17.84 -2.66
N GLU A 47 5.93 18.51 -2.92
CA GLU A 47 6.13 19.93 -2.63
C GLU A 47 5.19 20.79 -3.48
N GLY A 48 5.06 20.46 -4.77
CA GLY A 48 4.14 21.12 -5.69
C GLY A 48 2.68 20.94 -5.28
N ALA A 49 2.30 19.73 -4.88
CA ALA A 49 0.96 19.43 -4.36
C ALA A 49 0.67 20.21 -3.06
N HIS A 50 1.62 20.28 -2.12
CA HIS A 50 1.46 21.07 -0.91
C HIS A 50 1.33 22.57 -1.20
N ALA A 51 2.15 23.11 -2.11
CA ALA A 51 2.07 24.51 -2.51
C ALA A 51 0.72 24.82 -3.19
N ALA A 52 0.25 23.95 -4.08
CA ALA A 52 -1.03 24.10 -4.77
C ALA A 52 -2.23 24.00 -3.81
N ILE A 53 -2.19 23.07 -2.85
CA ILE A 53 -3.21 22.98 -1.79
C ILE A 53 -3.20 24.25 -0.92
N SER A 54 -2.01 24.73 -0.55
CA SER A 54 -1.88 25.92 0.30
C SER A 54 -2.36 27.18 -0.40
N SER A 55 -2.13 27.32 -1.71
CA SER A 55 -2.58 28.47 -2.49
C SER A 55 -4.08 28.42 -2.79
N ALA A 56 -4.63 27.25 -3.07
CA ALA A 56 -6.04 27.08 -3.41
C ALA A 56 -6.98 27.06 -2.19
N LEU A 57 -6.57 26.41 -1.10
CA LEU A 57 -7.41 26.14 0.08
C LEU A 57 -6.94 26.87 1.34
N GLY A 58 -5.79 27.53 1.26
CA GLY A 58 -5.23 28.36 2.33
C GLY A 58 -4.13 27.65 3.15
N PRO A 59 -3.30 28.42 3.87
CA PRO A 59 -2.11 27.92 4.55
C PRO A 59 -2.40 26.85 5.62
N VAL A 60 -3.52 26.99 6.32
CA VAL A 60 -3.93 26.06 7.39
C VAL A 60 -4.17 24.65 6.82
N VAL A 61 -4.83 24.57 5.66
CA VAL A 61 -5.10 23.30 4.98
C VAL A 61 -3.80 22.66 4.49
N GLY A 62 -2.87 23.47 3.98
CA GLY A 62 -1.51 23.02 3.64
C GLY A 62 -0.80 22.37 4.81
N VAL A 63 -0.81 23.00 5.99
CA VAL A 63 -0.18 22.46 7.21
C VAL A 63 -0.83 21.14 7.63
N VAL A 64 -2.17 21.04 7.59
CA VAL A 64 -2.89 19.79 7.90
C VAL A 64 -2.50 18.68 6.92
N PHE A 65 -2.36 18.99 5.62
CA PHE A 65 -1.89 18.03 4.62
C PHE A 65 -0.46 17.54 4.94
N ALA A 66 0.46 18.45 5.27
CA ALA A 66 1.84 18.09 5.60
C ALA A 66 1.91 17.21 6.87
N ILE A 67 1.14 17.53 7.91
CA ILE A 67 1.04 16.71 9.12
C ILE A 67 0.45 15.33 8.79
N GLY A 68 -0.60 15.28 7.95
CA GLY A 68 -1.22 14.03 7.51
C GLY A 68 -0.25 13.14 6.74
N LEU A 69 0.53 13.73 5.83
CA LEU A 69 1.57 13.02 5.07
C LEU A 69 2.65 12.46 6.00
N LEU A 70 3.14 13.26 6.96
CA LEU A 70 4.12 12.82 7.94
C LEU A 70 3.57 11.68 8.83
N ALA A 71 2.36 11.85 9.35
CA ALA A 71 1.69 10.86 10.18
C ALA A 71 1.49 9.54 9.43
N SER A 72 1.07 9.60 8.16
CA SER A 72 0.94 8.43 7.28
C SER A 72 2.28 7.72 7.07
N GLY A 73 3.36 8.46 6.82
CA GLY A 73 4.71 7.89 6.68
C GLY A 73 5.20 7.18 7.94
N LEU A 74 4.97 7.76 9.12
CA LEU A 74 5.33 7.15 10.41
C LEU A 74 4.49 5.90 10.71
N ALA A 75 3.18 5.95 10.44
CA ALA A 75 2.28 4.82 10.62
C ALA A 75 2.66 3.66 9.69
N SER A 76 2.87 3.94 8.40
CA SER A 76 3.25 2.95 7.39
C SER A 76 4.60 2.30 7.72
N THR A 77 5.60 3.09 8.15
CA THR A 77 6.91 2.56 8.56
C THR A 77 6.80 1.59 9.73
N SER A 78 5.91 1.88 10.68
CA SER A 78 5.69 1.04 11.87
C SER A 78 5.03 -0.29 11.51
N VAL A 79 3.98 -0.24 10.67
CA VAL A 79 3.29 -1.44 10.17
C VAL A 79 4.20 -2.27 9.27
N GLY A 80 4.92 -1.64 8.32
CA GLY A 80 5.87 -2.31 7.43
C GLY A 80 6.99 -2.99 8.20
N SER A 81 7.49 -2.35 9.26
CA SER A 81 8.40 -2.96 10.23
C SER A 81 7.81 -4.22 10.87
N TYR A 82 6.60 -4.15 11.43
CA TYR A 82 5.97 -5.31 12.06
C TYR A 82 5.72 -6.46 11.07
N ALA A 83 5.23 -6.13 9.86
CA ALA A 83 5.02 -7.10 8.79
C ALA A 83 6.33 -7.78 8.37
N GLY A 84 7.41 -7.01 8.19
CA GLY A 84 8.73 -7.54 7.87
C GLY A 84 9.28 -8.47 8.95
N ALA A 85 9.07 -8.17 10.23
CA ALA A 85 9.42 -9.08 11.34
C ALA A 85 8.65 -10.40 11.25
N THR A 86 7.35 -10.32 10.99
CA THR A 86 6.47 -11.49 10.90
C THR A 86 6.88 -12.38 9.74
N ILE A 87 7.19 -11.79 8.58
CA ILE A 87 7.66 -12.52 7.40
C ILE A 87 9.03 -13.16 7.65
N MET A 88 10.00 -12.42 8.19
CA MET A 88 11.34 -12.96 8.46
C MET A 88 11.31 -14.09 9.50
N GLY A 89 10.49 -13.95 10.55
CA GLY A 89 10.34 -14.97 11.57
C GLY A 89 9.58 -16.20 11.08
N GLY A 90 8.53 -16.01 10.27
CA GLY A 90 7.68 -17.08 9.76
C GLY A 90 8.28 -17.84 8.58
N LEU A 91 8.69 -17.14 7.53
CA LEU A 91 9.16 -17.74 6.28
C LEU A 91 10.67 -18.01 6.29
N LEU A 92 11.48 -17.04 6.72
CA LEU A 92 12.94 -17.15 6.69
C LEU A 92 13.52 -17.76 7.98
N LYS A 93 12.72 -17.85 9.05
CA LYS A 93 13.13 -18.27 10.40
C LYS A 93 14.32 -17.46 10.96
N VAL A 94 14.49 -16.22 10.51
CA VAL A 94 15.55 -15.29 10.96
C VAL A 94 14.96 -14.25 11.89
N ARG A 95 15.68 -13.93 12.98
CA ARG A 95 15.33 -12.83 13.90
C ARG A 95 16.37 -11.72 13.79
N VAL A 96 15.97 -10.60 13.18
CA VAL A 96 16.80 -9.39 13.10
C VAL A 96 16.34 -8.39 14.17
N PRO A 97 17.26 -7.78 14.94
CA PRO A 97 16.92 -6.73 15.91
C PRO A 97 16.20 -5.54 15.25
N LEU A 98 15.27 -4.91 15.97
CA LEU A 98 14.46 -3.81 15.46
C LEU A 98 15.31 -2.64 14.93
N LEU A 99 16.35 -2.24 15.67
CA LEU A 99 17.24 -1.14 15.29
C LEU A 99 18.02 -1.48 14.03
N ALA A 100 18.60 -2.68 13.94
CA ALA A 100 19.34 -3.13 12.78
C ALA A 100 18.45 -3.13 11.53
N ARG A 101 17.22 -3.65 11.63
CA ARG A 101 16.26 -3.60 10.53
C ARG A 101 15.95 -2.16 10.12
N ARG A 102 15.71 -1.27 11.09
CA ARG A 102 15.33 0.11 10.80
C ARG A 102 16.44 0.88 10.09
N VAL A 103 17.70 0.67 10.51
CA VAL A 103 18.88 1.22 9.82
C VAL A 103 18.95 0.69 8.39
N VAL A 104 18.89 -0.63 8.20
CA VAL A 104 18.96 -1.26 6.86
C VAL A 104 17.85 -0.75 5.93
N THR A 105 16.62 -0.61 6.43
CA THR A 105 15.50 -0.10 5.62
C THR A 105 15.58 1.39 5.32
N LEU A 106 16.33 2.17 6.12
CA LEU A 106 16.48 3.61 5.94
C LEU A 106 17.61 3.96 4.95
N ILE A 107 18.64 3.11 4.86
CA ILE A 107 19.81 3.35 4.00
C ILE A 107 19.41 3.66 2.54
N PRO A 108 18.56 2.86 1.85
CA PRO A 108 18.20 3.15 0.47
C PRO A 108 17.52 4.52 0.31
N ALA A 109 16.62 4.88 1.23
CA ALA A 109 15.92 6.15 1.21
C ALA A 109 16.90 7.34 1.38
N VAL A 110 17.84 7.24 2.32
CA VAL A 110 18.85 8.28 2.56
C VAL A 110 19.80 8.42 1.37
N VAL A 111 20.22 7.31 0.76
CA VAL A 111 21.10 7.32 -0.42
C VAL A 111 20.40 7.98 -1.62
N ILE A 112 19.14 7.64 -1.87
CA ILE A 112 18.33 8.23 -2.95
C ILE A 112 18.18 9.75 -2.74
N LEU A 113 17.88 10.18 -1.51
CA LEU A 113 17.78 11.60 -1.17
C LEU A 113 19.12 12.34 -1.30
N ALA A 114 20.21 11.74 -0.82
CA ALA A 114 21.56 12.33 -0.93
C ALA A 114 22.03 12.44 -2.39
N ALA A 115 21.55 11.57 -3.27
CA ALA A 115 21.80 11.63 -4.71
C ALA A 115 20.94 12.69 -5.44
N GLY A 116 20.04 13.39 -4.73
CA GLY A 116 19.20 14.44 -5.31
C GLY A 116 18.06 13.92 -6.20
N VAL A 117 17.69 12.65 -6.06
CA VAL A 117 16.57 12.06 -6.81
C VAL A 117 15.25 12.62 -6.26
N ASP A 118 14.32 12.94 -7.17
CA ASP A 118 12.98 13.40 -6.79
C ASP A 118 12.28 12.36 -5.88
N PRO A 119 11.87 12.75 -4.65
CA PRO A 119 11.25 11.83 -3.70
C PRO A 119 9.93 11.25 -4.23
N THR A 120 9.19 12.01 -5.03
CA THR A 120 7.90 11.59 -5.56
C THR A 120 8.09 10.46 -6.55
N TRP A 121 9.07 10.58 -7.44
CA TRP A 121 9.51 9.50 -8.33
C TRP A 121 9.98 8.25 -7.58
N ALA A 122 10.79 8.42 -6.53
CA ALA A 122 11.24 7.29 -5.72
C ALA A 122 10.08 6.58 -5.01
N LEU A 123 9.08 7.34 -4.55
CA LEU A 123 7.86 6.79 -3.95
C LEU A 123 6.98 6.08 -4.98
N VAL A 124 6.80 6.65 -6.17
CA VAL A 124 6.06 6.02 -7.28
C VAL A 124 6.74 4.71 -7.66
N LEU A 125 8.06 4.71 -7.85
CA LEU A 125 8.82 3.50 -8.15
C LEU A 125 8.69 2.45 -7.04
N SER A 126 8.70 2.88 -5.77
CA SER A 126 8.45 1.97 -4.64
C SER A 126 7.05 1.32 -4.73
N GLN A 127 6.03 2.05 -5.20
CA GLN A 127 4.71 1.47 -5.44
C GLN A 127 4.74 0.43 -6.58
N VAL A 128 5.53 0.65 -7.63
CA VAL A 128 5.72 -0.34 -8.72
C VAL A 128 6.37 -1.62 -8.18
N PHE A 129 7.41 -1.50 -7.34
CA PHE A 129 8.01 -2.68 -6.70
C PHE A 129 7.05 -3.41 -5.77
N LEU A 130 6.25 -2.67 -4.99
CA LEU A 130 5.22 -3.26 -4.14
C LEU A 130 4.17 -4.00 -4.98
N SER A 131 3.72 -3.39 -6.07
CA SER A 131 2.69 -3.96 -6.93
C SER A 131 3.15 -5.25 -7.60
N LEU A 132 4.44 -5.36 -7.95
CA LEU A 132 5.06 -6.61 -8.40
C LEU A 132 5.08 -7.71 -7.33
N GLY A 133 5.14 -7.35 -6.06
CA GLY A 133 5.09 -8.30 -4.93
C GLY A 133 3.69 -8.85 -4.65
N ILE A 134 2.64 -8.10 -4.98
CA ILE A 134 1.23 -8.46 -4.65
C ILE A 134 0.83 -9.84 -5.20
N PRO A 135 1.09 -10.20 -6.47
CA PRO A 135 0.78 -11.52 -6.99
C PRO A 135 1.38 -12.66 -6.18
N PHE A 136 2.64 -12.51 -5.74
CA PHE A 136 3.35 -13.52 -4.96
C PHE A 136 2.75 -13.73 -3.57
N ALA A 137 2.12 -12.70 -2.98
CA ALA A 137 1.39 -12.83 -1.73
C ALA A 137 -0.04 -13.37 -1.93
N MET A 138 -0.73 -12.87 -2.96
CA MET A 138 -2.15 -13.14 -3.20
C MET A 138 -2.42 -14.55 -3.73
N ILE A 139 -1.59 -15.07 -4.65
CA ILE A 139 -1.80 -16.41 -5.23
C ILE A 139 -1.72 -17.51 -4.17
N PRO A 140 -0.69 -17.57 -3.30
CA PRO A 140 -0.65 -18.52 -2.20
C PRO A 140 -1.81 -18.31 -1.22
N LEU A 141 -2.17 -17.06 -0.92
CA LEU A 141 -3.30 -16.77 -0.04
C LEU A 141 -4.59 -17.41 -0.56
N LEU A 142 -4.96 -17.15 -1.81
CA LEU A 142 -6.17 -17.73 -2.43
C LEU A 142 -6.16 -19.26 -2.49
N ARG A 143 -4.98 -19.86 -2.67
CA ARG A 143 -4.82 -21.33 -2.63
C ARG A 143 -5.05 -21.87 -1.22
N LEU A 144 -4.46 -21.24 -0.21
CA LEU A 144 -4.56 -21.66 1.19
C LEU A 144 -5.97 -21.45 1.75
N THR A 145 -6.59 -20.29 1.48
CA THR A 145 -7.96 -20.00 1.94
C THR A 145 -9.02 -20.83 1.23
N GLY A 146 -8.76 -21.25 -0.02
CA GLY A 146 -9.61 -22.16 -0.76
C GLY A 146 -9.45 -23.64 -0.42
N SER A 147 -8.39 -24.02 0.31
CA SER A 147 -8.11 -25.43 0.63
C SER A 147 -8.90 -25.89 1.86
N LYS A 148 -9.70 -26.94 1.69
CA LYS A 148 -10.38 -27.61 2.81
C LYS A 148 -9.40 -28.32 3.76
N GLU A 149 -8.20 -28.66 3.28
CA GLU A 149 -7.15 -29.26 4.11
C GLU A 149 -6.64 -28.27 5.16
N VAL A 150 -6.52 -26.99 4.78
CA VAL A 150 -6.01 -25.93 5.67
C VAL A 150 -7.14 -25.26 6.46
N MET A 151 -8.27 -24.95 5.80
CA MET A 151 -9.36 -24.16 6.38
C MET A 151 -10.54 -25.00 6.92
N GLY A 152 -10.58 -26.30 6.62
CA GLY A 152 -11.68 -27.19 6.99
C GLY A 152 -13.03 -26.70 6.46
N GLU A 153 -14.02 -26.62 7.35
CA GLU A 153 -15.38 -26.12 7.03
C GLU A 153 -15.44 -24.63 6.69
N ARG A 154 -14.35 -23.87 6.91
CA ARG A 154 -14.27 -22.42 6.67
C ARG A 154 -13.55 -22.06 5.38
N ALA A 155 -13.31 -23.04 4.51
CA ALA A 155 -12.75 -22.77 3.18
C ALA A 155 -13.64 -21.80 2.40
N ASP A 156 -13.01 -20.97 1.58
CA ASP A 156 -13.71 -19.96 0.79
C ASP A 156 -14.80 -20.58 -0.09
N ALA A 157 -15.97 -19.93 -0.10
CA ALA A 157 -17.04 -20.29 -1.01
C ALA A 157 -16.59 -20.11 -2.47
N VAL A 158 -17.16 -20.91 -3.39
CA VAL A 158 -16.77 -20.90 -4.81
C VAL A 158 -16.82 -19.49 -5.41
N TRP A 159 -17.84 -18.69 -5.08
CA TRP A 159 -17.93 -17.30 -5.56
C TRP A 159 -16.79 -16.40 -5.06
N VAL A 160 -16.32 -16.58 -3.81
CA VAL A 160 -15.16 -15.84 -3.26
C VAL A 160 -13.90 -16.25 -3.99
N ARG A 161 -13.75 -17.55 -4.26
CA ARG A 161 -12.58 -18.08 -4.98
C ARG A 161 -12.53 -17.57 -6.42
N VAL A 162 -13.67 -17.54 -7.12
CA VAL A 162 -13.77 -16.99 -8.48
C VAL A 162 -13.51 -15.49 -8.47
N ALA A 163 -14.17 -14.73 -7.59
CA ALA A 163 -13.96 -13.29 -7.49
C ALA A 163 -12.50 -12.94 -7.15
N GLY A 164 -11.92 -13.64 -6.17
CA GLY A 164 -10.51 -13.49 -5.79
C GLY A 164 -9.56 -13.86 -6.94
N GLY A 165 -9.86 -14.93 -7.69
CA GLY A 165 -9.10 -15.32 -8.87
C GLY A 165 -9.17 -14.29 -10.00
N VAL A 166 -10.34 -13.68 -10.24
CA VAL A 166 -10.52 -12.61 -11.23
C VAL A 166 -9.75 -11.36 -10.82
N VAL A 167 -9.87 -10.92 -9.56
CA VAL A 167 -9.11 -9.78 -9.02
C VAL A 167 -7.62 -10.05 -9.13
N ALA A 168 -7.18 -11.27 -8.78
CA ALA A 168 -5.78 -11.64 -8.87
C ALA A 168 -5.25 -11.61 -10.31
N GLY A 169 -6.01 -12.16 -11.25
CA GLY A 169 -5.69 -12.11 -12.67
C GLY A 169 -5.60 -10.67 -13.18
N LEU A 170 -6.57 -9.82 -12.82
CA LEU A 170 -6.57 -8.41 -13.20
C LEU A 170 -5.35 -7.67 -12.66
N VAL A 171 -5.03 -7.83 -11.37
CA VAL A 171 -3.85 -7.20 -10.76
C VAL A 171 -2.57 -7.67 -11.45
N VAL A 172 -2.44 -8.96 -11.76
CA VAL A 172 -1.27 -9.49 -12.49
C VAL A 172 -1.15 -8.88 -13.88
N VAL A 173 -2.24 -8.84 -14.65
CA VAL A 173 -2.25 -8.26 -15.99
C VAL A 173 -1.88 -6.78 -15.96
N LEU A 174 -2.48 -6.00 -15.06
CA LEU A 174 -2.19 -4.57 -14.92
C LEU A 174 -0.73 -4.32 -14.49
N ASN A 175 -0.18 -5.16 -13.61
CA ASN A 175 1.22 -5.06 -13.21
C ASN A 175 2.18 -5.39 -14.34
N LEU A 176 1.90 -6.45 -15.11
CA LEU A 176 2.69 -6.79 -16.29
C LEU A 176 2.64 -5.68 -17.33
N ALA A 177 1.46 -5.10 -17.59
CA ALA A 177 1.32 -3.96 -18.47
C ALA A 177 2.14 -2.75 -17.98
N LEU A 178 2.06 -2.43 -16.68
CA LEU A 178 2.84 -1.35 -16.08
C LEU A 178 4.35 -1.57 -16.25
N VAL A 179 4.85 -2.77 -16.01
CA VAL A 179 6.27 -3.11 -16.20
C VAL A 179 6.67 -2.99 -17.66
N VAL A 180 5.87 -3.52 -18.59
CA VAL A 180 6.14 -3.42 -20.03
C VAL A 180 6.22 -1.96 -20.44
N LEU A 181 5.21 -1.14 -20.11
CA LEU A 181 5.19 0.29 -20.43
C LEU A 181 6.40 1.03 -19.83
N THR A 182 6.73 0.73 -18.57
CA THR A 182 7.89 1.35 -17.88
C THR A 182 9.22 0.99 -18.56
N VAL A 183 9.37 -0.25 -19.05
CA VAL A 183 10.60 -0.72 -19.71
C VAL A 183 10.68 -0.29 -21.17
N THR A 184 9.55 -0.26 -21.89
CA THR A 184 9.50 0.13 -23.30
C THR A 184 9.45 1.65 -23.51
N GLY A 185 9.20 2.43 -22.45
CA GLY A 185 9.12 3.89 -22.51
C GLY A 185 7.95 4.41 -23.33
N ALA A 186 6.85 3.64 -23.40
CA ALA A 186 5.65 3.93 -24.18
C ALA A 186 4.52 4.48 -23.31
#